data_AF-A0A066RJ58-F1
#
_entry.id   AF-A0A066RJ58-F1
#
_cell.length_a   1.000
_cell.length_b   1.000
_cell.length_c   1.000
_cell.angle_alpha   90.00
_cell.angle_beta   90.00
_cell.angle_gamma   90.00
#
_symmetry.space_group_name_H-M   'P 1'
#
loop_
_entity.id
_entity.type
_entity.pdbx_description
1 polymer ?
#
loop_
_entity_poly.entity_id
_entity_poly.type
_entity_poly.pdbx_seq_one_letter_code
_entity_poly.pdbx_strand_id
1 'polypeptide(L)' 'MVEFLFLLVFAGVLVMTGVSLLGVMVAIAAGFVVMALAGLLGVVIKLLPWIILIAIGVWLYRKSRHGNPYRR' A
#
# COMPACT_ATOMS: atom_id res chain seq x y z
N MET A 1 6.14 -5.20 -8.65
CA MET A 1 6.28 -6.31 -9.65
C MET A 1 4.95 -7.02 -9.88
N VAL A 2 4.10 -7.14 -8.85
CA VAL A 2 2.74 -7.73 -8.93
C VAL A 2 1.80 -6.91 -9.81
N GLU A 3 2.00 -5.60 -9.86
CA GLU A 3 1.18 -4.64 -10.61
C GLU A 3 1.19 -4.90 -12.12
N PHE A 4 2.35 -5.26 -12.68
CA PHE A 4 2.46 -5.65 -14.09
C PHE A 4 1.80 -7.01 -14.37
N LEU A 5 1.90 -7.96 -13.44
CA LEU A 5 1.26 -9.28 -13.56
C LEU A 5 -0.27 -9.14 -13.56
N PHE A 6 -0.83 -8.26 -12.75
CA PHE A 6 -2.25 -7.97 -12.77
C PHE A 6 -2.70 -7.43 -14.13
N LEU A 7 -1.99 -6.43 -14.68
CA LEU A 7 -2.34 -5.87 -15.98
C LEU A 7 -2.30 -6.92 -17.09
N LEU A 8 -1.29 -7.80 -17.06
CA LEU A 8 -1.13 -8.86 -18.06
C LEU A 8 -2.24 -9.93 -17.97
N VAL A 9 -2.54 -10.40 -16.75
CA VAL A 9 -3.61 -11.39 -16.53
C VAL A 9 -4.98 -10.77 -16.80
N PHE A 10 -5.23 -9.53 -16.36
CA PHE A 10 -6.48 -8.82 -16.57
C PHE A 10 -6.75 -8.55 -18.05
N ALA A 11 -5.75 -8.05 -18.80
CA ALA A 11 -5.85 -7.88 -20.24
C ALA A 11 -6.08 -9.23 -20.95
N GLY A 12 -5.37 -10.28 -20.53
CA GLY A 12 -5.57 -11.63 -21.06
C GLY A 12 -6.99 -12.15 -20.86
N VAL A 13 -7.56 -11.98 -19.67
CA VAL A 13 -8.95 -12.35 -19.36
C VAL A 13 -9.94 -11.57 -20.23
N LEU A 14 -9.74 -10.25 -20.40
CA LEU A 14 -10.61 -9.41 -21.22
C LEU A 14 -10.66 -9.89 -22.69
N VAL A 15 -9.49 -10.21 -23.25
CA VAL A 15 -9.39 -10.76 -24.61
C VAL A 15 -10.11 -12.11 -24.70
N MET A 16 -9.96 -12.98 -23.70
CA MET A 16 -10.66 -14.29 -23.66
C MET A 16 -12.19 -14.15 -23.54
N THR A 17 -12.69 -13.11 -22.87
CA THR A 17 -14.13 -12.81 -22.82
C THR A 17 -14.70 -12.22 -24.11
N GLY A 18 -13.88 -11.96 -25.14
CA GLY A 18 -14.34 -11.36 -26.40
C GLY A 18 -14.69 -9.88 -26.28
N VAL A 19 -14.15 -9.18 -25.28
CA VAL A 19 -14.30 -7.72 -25.14
C VAL A 19 -13.63 -7.04 -26.34
N SER A 20 -14.30 -6.04 -26.90
CA SER A 20 -13.76 -5.28 -28.04
C SER A 20 -12.42 -4.62 -27.69
N LEU A 21 -11.58 -4.37 -28.70
CA LEU A 21 -10.27 -3.73 -28.50
C LEU A 21 -10.39 -2.39 -27.76
N LEU A 22 -11.45 -1.63 -28.04
CA LEU A 22 -11.77 -0.37 -27.37
C LEU A 22 -12.07 -0.59 -25.88
N GLY A 23 -12.83 -1.64 -25.55
CA GLY A 23 -13.10 -2.03 -24.16
C GLY A 23 -11.82 -2.42 -23.42
N VAL A 24 -10.91 -3.15 -24.07
CA VAL A 24 -9.60 -3.51 -23.49
C VAL A 24 -8.80 -2.25 -23.16
N MET A 25 -8.74 -1.26 -24.06
CA MET A 25 -8.02 -0.01 -23.84
C MET A 25 -8.57 0.78 -22.65
N VAL A 26 -9.89 0.91 -22.56
CA VAL A 26 -10.56 1.59 -21.42
C VAL A 26 -10.31 0.84 -20.12
N ALA A 27 -10.39 -0.49 -20.15
CA ALA A 27 -10.18 -1.32 -18.98
C ALA A 27 -8.73 -1.26 -18.48
N ILE A 28 -7.74 -1.23 -19.37
CA ILE A 28 -6.33 -1.04 -18.98
C ILE A 28 -6.15 0.33 -18.31
N ALA A 29 -6.71 1.40 -18.88
CA ALA A 29 -6.65 2.73 -18.29
C ALA A 29 -7.29 2.76 -16.89
N ALA A 30 -8.50 2.19 -16.75
CA ALA A 30 -9.17 2.08 -15.46
C ALA A 30 -8.39 1.21 -14.46
N GLY A 31 -7.84 0.08 -14.91
CA GLY A 31 -7.02 -0.82 -14.11
C GLY A 31 -5.77 -0.12 -13.57
N PHE A 32 -5.12 0.72 -14.38
CA PHE A 32 -4.00 1.55 -13.96
C PHE A 32 -4.37 2.51 -12.83
N VAL A 33 -5.51 3.20 -12.95
CA VAL A 33 -6.01 4.13 -11.92
C VAL A 33 -6.31 3.38 -10.62
N VAL A 34 -7.03 2.25 -10.71
CA VAL A 34 -7.37 1.42 -9.54
C VAL A 34 -6.10 0.90 -8.85
N MET A 35 -5.14 0.40 -9.61
CA MET A 35 -3.87 -0.11 -9.07
C MET A 35 -3.01 1.00 -8.46
N ALA A 36 -2.97 2.18 -9.06
CA ALA A 36 -2.25 3.32 -8.49
C ALA A 36 -2.84 3.72 -7.13
N LEU A 37 -4.17 3.79 -7.03
CA LEU A 37 -4.87 4.08 -5.77
C LEU A 37 -4.68 2.96 -4.74
N ALA A 38 -4.79 1.71 -5.16
CA ALA A 38 -4.56 0.55 -4.29
C ALA A 38 -3.12 0.51 -3.78
N GLY A 39 -2.13 0.86 -4.60
CA GLY A 39 -0.73 0.99 -4.21
C GLY A 39 -0.51 2.09 -3.18
N LEU A 40 -1.07 3.28 -3.41
CA LEU A 40 -1.02 4.40 -2.46
C LEU A 40 -1.63 4.03 -1.11
N LEU A 41 -2.84 3.46 -1.12
CA LEU A 41 -3.52 2.99 0.09
C LEU A 41 -2.73 1.86 0.76
N GLY A 42 -2.18 0.94 -0.02
CA GLY A 42 -1.35 -0.15 0.47
C GLY A 42 -0.11 0.35 1.21
N VAL A 43 0.55 1.40 0.70
CA VAL A 43 1.68 2.05 1.36
C VAL A 43 1.25 2.70 2.68
N VAL A 44 0.15 3.47 2.67
CA VAL A 44 -0.36 4.12 3.89
C VAL A 44 -0.72 3.09 4.96
N ILE A 45 -1.52 2.08 4.61
CA ILE A 45 -1.93 1.04 5.55
C ILE A 45 -0.73 0.23 6.05
N LYS A 46 0.26 -0.04 5.19
CA LYS A 46 1.47 -0.76 5.60
C LYS A 46 2.36 0.07 6.52
N LEU A 47 2.45 1.39 6.32
CA LEU A 47 3.31 2.28 7.11
C LEU A 47 2.70 2.64 8.47
N LEU A 48 1.37 2.74 8.58
CA LEU A 48 0.67 3.08 9.81
C LEU A 48 1.11 2.24 11.04
N PRO A 49 1.15 0.89 10.96
CA PRO A 49 1.61 0.05 12.06
C PRO A 49 3.03 0.36 12.50
N TRP A 50 3.94 0.60 11.56
CA TRP A 50 5.34 0.94 11.87
C TRP A 50 5.46 2.28 12.58
N ILE A 51 4.71 3.28 12.14
CA ILE A 51 4.68 4.60 12.79
C ILE A 51 4.18 4.46 14.24
N ILE A 52 3.12 3.66 14.45
CA ILE A 52 2.59 3.39 15.79
C ILE A 52 3.63 2.66 16.65
N LEU A 53 4.30 1.63 16.12
CA LEU A 53 5.35 0.90 16.82
C LEU A 53 6.51 1.80 17.23
N ILE A 54 6.98 2.67 16.34
CA ILE A 54 8.04 3.64 16.63
C ILE A 54 7.59 4.61 17.72
N ALA A 55 6.37 5.14 17.64
CA ALA A 55 5.81 6.04 18.64
C ALA A 55 5.76 5.37 20.03
N ILE A 56 5.32 4.12 20.11
CA ILE A 56 5.33 3.33 21.35
C ILE A 56 6.75 3.12 21.86
N GLY A 57 7.70 2.77 20.99
CA GLY A 57 9.11 2.60 21.36
C GLY A 57 9.74 3.86 21.94
N VAL A 58 9.51 5.02 21.30
CA VAL A 58 9.97 6.33 21.80
C VAL A 58 9.30 6.68 23.12
N TRP A 59 8.00 6.40 23.28
CA TRP A 59 7.29 6.66 24.53
C TRP A 59 7.84 5.83 25.69
N LEU A 60 8.10 4.53 25.48
CA LEU A 60 8.72 3.66 26.47
C LEU A 60 10.13 4.13 26.83
N TYR A 61 10.96 4.46 25.84
CA TYR A 61 12.31 4.97 26.07
C TYR A 61 12.31 6.28 26.86
N ARG A 62 11.40 7.20 26.51
CA ARG A 62 11.22 8.47 27.21
C ARG A 62 10.75 8.25 28.65
N LYS A 63 9.79 7.36 28.88
CA LYS A 63 9.32 7.01 30.24
C LYS A 63 10.45 6.43 31.10
N SER A 64 11.27 5.56 30.54
CA SER A 64 12.45 5.00 31.25
C SER A 64 13.50 6.06 31.57
N ARG A 65 13.71 7.06 30.71
CA ARG A 65 14.66 8.17 30.93
C ARG A 65 14.15 9.23 31.91
N HIS A 66 12.84 9.46 31.97
CA HIS A 66 12.22 10.34 32.97
C HIS A 66 12.02 9.67 34.35
N GLY A 67 12.37 8.39 34.49
CA GLY A 67 12.29 7.64 35.73
C GLY A 67 13.40 7.89 36.76
N ASN A 68 14.28 8.87 36.58
CA ASN A 68 15.25 9.22 37.63
C ASN A 68 15.46 10.72 37.86
N PRO A 69 14.55 11.38 38.60
CA PRO A 69 14.80 12.70 39.20
C PRO A 69 15.50 12.62 40.57
N TYR A 70 15.89 11.44 41.07
CA TYR A 70 16.47 11.24 42.41
C TYR A 70 17.87 10.58 42.36
N ARG A 71 18.81 11.23 41.68
CA ARG A 71 20.24 10.96 41.89
C ARG A 71 20.95 12.29 42.16
N ARG A 72 20.77 12.78 43.39
CA ARG A 72 21.76 13.60 44.07
C ARG A 72 22.97 12.73 44.41
#